data_AF-A0AA92TNK8-F1
#
_entry.id   AF-A0AA92TNK8-F1
#
_cell.length_a   1.000
_cell.length_b   1.000
_cell.length_c   1.000
_cell.angle_alpha   90.00
_cell.angle_beta   90.00
_cell.angle_gamma   90.00
#
_symmetry.space_group_name_H-M   'P 1'
#
loop_
_entity.id
_entity.type
_entity.pdbx_description
1 polymer ?
#
loop_
_entity_poly.entity_id
_entity_poly.type
_entity_poly.pdbx_seq_one_letter_code
_entity_poly.pdbx_strand_id
1 'polypeptide(L)'
;MNIINLGILAHIDAGKTSVTENLLFASGATEKCGRVDNGDTITDSMDIEKRRGITVRASTTSIIWNGVKCNIIDTPGHMDFIAEVERTFKMLDGAVLILSAKEGIQAQTKLLFSTLQKLQIPTIIFINKIDRAGVNLERLYMDIKTNLSQDVLFMQTVVDGSVYPVCSQTYIKEEYKEFVCNHDDDILERYLADSEISPADYWNTIIALVAKAKVYPVLHGSAMFNIGINELLDA
;
A
#
# COMPACT_ATOMS: atom_id res chain seq x y z
N MET A 1 13.28 17.64 9.78
CA MET A 1 13.17 16.39 9.00
C MET A 1 11.93 15.67 9.49
N ASN A 2 10.95 15.45 8.63
CA ASN A 2 9.73 14.72 9.01
C ASN A 2 10.07 13.23 9.20
N ILE A 3 9.51 12.58 10.20
CA ILE A 3 9.75 11.16 10.51
C ILE A 3 8.40 10.45 10.56
N ILE A 4 8.29 9.32 9.85
CA ILE A 4 7.10 8.48 9.86
C ILE A 4 7.48 7.03 10.15
N ASN A 5 6.60 6.30 10.84
CA ASN A 5 6.69 4.87 11.06
C ASN A 5 5.65 4.17 10.19
N LEU A 6 6.11 3.42 9.18
CA LEU A 6 5.27 2.79 8.17
C LEU A 6 5.25 1.28 8.37
N GLY A 7 4.07 0.71 8.60
CA GLY A 7 3.91 -0.75 8.70
C GLY A 7 3.71 -1.37 7.32
N ILE A 8 4.47 -2.41 7.00
CA ILE A 8 4.24 -3.22 5.79
C ILE A 8 3.52 -4.49 6.19
N LEU A 9 2.25 -4.58 5.80
CA LEU A 9 1.31 -5.60 6.24
C LEU A 9 0.88 -6.46 5.05
N ALA A 10 0.80 -7.77 5.24
CA ALA A 10 0.36 -8.68 4.19
C ALA A 10 -0.16 -10.01 4.75
N HIS A 11 -0.87 -10.76 3.91
CA HIS A 11 -1.03 -12.19 4.12
C HIS A 11 0.22 -12.96 3.68
N ILE A 12 0.30 -14.23 4.05
CA ILE A 12 1.40 -15.15 3.66
C ILE A 12 1.57 -15.14 2.13
N ASP A 13 2.82 -15.13 1.68
CA ASP A 13 3.20 -15.15 0.26
C ASP A 13 2.75 -13.96 -0.60
N ALA A 14 2.18 -12.89 -0.05
CA ALA A 14 1.81 -11.73 -0.88
C ALA A 14 3.02 -10.92 -1.42
N GLY A 15 4.24 -11.29 -1.01
CA GLY A 15 5.49 -10.65 -1.43
C GLY A 15 5.88 -9.43 -0.59
N LYS A 16 5.44 -9.39 0.67
CA LYS A 16 5.78 -8.38 1.67
C LYS A 16 7.28 -8.06 1.73
N THR A 17 8.10 -9.08 2.03
CA THR A 17 9.55 -8.95 2.10
C THR A 17 10.14 -8.43 0.79
N SER A 18 9.66 -8.95 -0.35
CA SER A 18 10.15 -8.50 -1.66
C SER A 18 9.82 -7.03 -1.92
N VAL A 19 8.64 -6.54 -1.54
CA VAL A 19 8.30 -5.12 -1.64
C VAL A 19 9.22 -4.30 -0.74
N THR A 20 9.40 -4.70 0.51
CA THR A 20 10.30 -4.01 1.46
C THR A 20 11.74 -3.90 0.94
N GLU A 21 12.31 -4.98 0.40
CA GLU A 21 13.65 -4.97 -0.20
C GLU A 21 13.74 -4.04 -1.41
N ASN A 22 12.70 -3.99 -2.25
CA ASN A 22 12.66 -3.07 -3.38
C ASN A 22 12.56 -1.61 -2.93
N LEU A 23 11.80 -1.30 -1.87
CA LEU A 23 11.76 0.05 -1.28
C LEU A 23 13.13 0.48 -0.75
N LEU A 24 13.85 -0.44 -0.08
CA LEU A 24 15.22 -0.19 0.39
C LEU A 24 16.19 0.09 -0.77
N PHE A 25 16.11 -0.72 -1.82
CA PHE A 25 16.98 -0.55 -2.98
C PHE A 25 16.66 0.73 -3.76
N ALA A 26 15.38 0.98 -4.07
CA ALA A 26 14.94 2.14 -4.84
C ALA A 26 15.21 3.48 -4.12
N SER A 27 15.14 3.49 -2.79
CA SER A 27 15.53 4.66 -1.98
C SER A 27 17.06 4.86 -1.84
N GLY A 28 17.87 3.92 -2.34
CA GLY A 28 19.32 3.94 -2.20
C GLY A 28 19.84 3.56 -0.81
N ALA A 29 18.99 3.00 0.06
CA ALA A 29 19.39 2.53 1.39
C ALA A 29 20.26 1.26 1.31
N THR A 30 20.17 0.49 0.23
CA THR A 30 21.02 -0.68 -0.04
C THR A 30 21.64 -0.60 -1.44
N GLU A 31 22.87 -1.12 -1.59
CA GLU A 31 23.55 -1.19 -2.90
C GLU A 31 22.98 -2.29 -3.81
N LYS A 32 22.30 -3.29 -3.22
CA LYS A 32 21.69 -4.42 -3.93
C LYS A 32 20.32 -4.71 -3.33
N CYS A 33 19.39 -5.10 -4.19
CA CYS A 33 18.09 -5.61 -3.77
C CYS A 33 18.22 -7.07 -3.33
N GLY A 34 17.89 -7.38 -2.08
CA GLY A 34 17.81 -8.75 -1.59
C GLY A 34 16.61 -9.50 -2.17
N ARG A 35 16.70 -10.84 -2.17
CA ARG A 35 15.67 -11.75 -2.66
C ARG A 35 15.46 -12.89 -1.66
N VAL A 36 14.19 -13.18 -1.37
CA VAL A 36 13.79 -14.27 -0.47
C VAL A 36 14.37 -15.60 -0.94
N ASP A 37 14.27 -15.91 -2.24
CA ASP A 37 14.77 -17.15 -2.84
C ASP A 37 16.29 -17.34 -2.67
N ASN A 38 17.03 -16.23 -2.55
CA ASN A 38 18.48 -16.24 -2.37
C ASN A 38 18.90 -16.23 -0.89
N GLY A 39 17.96 -15.98 0.04
CA GLY A 39 18.23 -15.86 1.48
C GLY A 39 19.11 -14.66 1.87
N ASP A 40 19.19 -13.64 1.01
CA ASP A 40 20.03 -12.45 1.17
C ASP A 40 19.23 -11.17 1.51
N THR A 41 17.98 -11.33 1.94
CA THR A 41 17.14 -10.20 2.41
C THR A 41 17.68 -9.61 3.71
N ILE A 42 17.50 -8.29 3.88
CA ILE A 42 17.93 -7.56 5.07
C ILE A 42 16.96 -7.80 6.23
N THR A 43 15.66 -7.92 5.94
CA THR A 43 14.63 -8.03 6.97
C THR A 43 14.55 -9.41 7.63
N ASP A 44 14.80 -10.49 6.88
CA ASP A 44 14.75 -11.88 7.39
C ASP A 44 16.15 -12.33 7.84
N SER A 45 16.58 -11.83 9.01
CA SER A 45 17.93 -12.06 9.53
C SER A 45 18.13 -13.44 10.20
N MET A 46 17.06 -14.11 10.64
CA MET A 46 17.17 -15.38 11.37
C MET A 46 17.31 -16.60 10.44
N ASP A 47 18.09 -17.61 10.86
CA ASP A 47 18.28 -18.86 10.08
C ASP A 47 16.98 -19.61 9.78
N ILE A 48 15.97 -19.49 10.63
CA ILE A 48 14.66 -20.10 10.39
C ILE A 48 13.87 -19.34 9.33
N GLU A 49 13.96 -18.02 9.31
CA GLU A 49 13.30 -17.15 8.34
C GLU A 49 13.89 -17.40 6.95
N LYS A 50 15.22 -17.38 6.83
CA LYS A 50 15.93 -17.69 5.58
C LYS A 50 15.63 -19.08 5.02
N ARG A 51 15.57 -20.10 5.87
CA ARG A 51 15.28 -21.48 5.44
C ARG A 51 13.84 -21.71 5.02
N ARG A 52 12.90 -20.94 5.58
CA ARG A 52 11.45 -21.14 5.37
C ARG A 52 10.83 -20.09 4.45
N GLY A 53 11.54 -19.00 4.14
CA GLY A 53 11.02 -17.89 3.35
C GLY A 53 9.88 -17.14 4.05
N ILE A 54 9.88 -17.10 5.40
CA ILE A 54 8.85 -16.46 6.21
C ILE A 54 9.47 -15.43 7.15
N THR A 55 8.75 -14.34 7.42
CA THR A 55 9.09 -13.40 8.50
C THR A 55 8.45 -13.87 9.80
N VAL A 56 9.27 -14.09 10.84
CA VAL A 56 8.84 -14.55 12.18
C VAL A 56 8.79 -13.39 13.16
N ARG A 57 9.68 -12.40 13.03
CA ARG A 57 9.68 -11.19 13.86
C ARG A 57 9.53 -9.92 13.06
N ALA A 58 8.95 -8.89 13.66
CA ALA A 58 8.97 -7.57 13.06
C ALA A 58 10.41 -7.07 12.98
N SER A 59 10.85 -6.65 11.79
CA SER A 59 12.13 -5.99 11.60
C SER A 59 11.92 -4.51 11.31
N THR A 60 12.92 -3.68 11.66
CA THR A 60 12.88 -2.25 11.40
C THR A 60 14.07 -1.84 10.57
N THR A 61 13.80 -1.14 9.48
CA THR A 61 14.80 -0.52 8.60
C THR A 61 14.39 0.92 8.33
N SER A 62 15.31 1.76 7.86
CA SER A 62 15.02 3.17 7.58
C SER A 62 15.42 3.56 6.18
N ILE A 63 14.57 4.32 5.51
CA ILE A 63 14.85 4.96 4.23
C ILE A 63 14.70 6.48 4.38
N ILE A 64 15.36 7.23 3.49
CA ILE A 64 15.12 8.68 3.35
C ILE A 64 14.64 8.91 1.93
N TRP A 65 13.43 9.45 1.79
CA TRP A 65 12.82 9.74 0.50
C TRP A 65 12.21 11.14 0.52
N ASN A 66 12.51 11.97 -0.48
CA ASN A 66 11.98 13.34 -0.62
C ASN A 66 12.04 14.19 0.68
N GLY A 67 13.11 14.03 1.47
CA GLY A 67 13.31 14.78 2.73
C GLY A 67 12.54 14.23 3.95
N VAL A 68 11.83 13.11 3.80
CA VAL A 68 11.15 12.37 4.88
C VAL A 68 11.99 11.15 5.26
N LYS A 69 12.19 10.93 6.57
CA LYS A 69 12.74 9.68 7.08
C LYS A 69 11.59 8.72 7.37
N CYS A 70 11.55 7.59 6.67
CA CYS A 70 10.56 6.55 6.89
C CYS A 70 11.20 5.37 7.61
N ASN A 71 10.68 5.01 8.79
CA ASN A 71 11.03 3.78 9.49
C ASN A 71 10.04 2.70 9.05
N ILE A 72 10.51 1.75 8.25
CA ILE A 72 9.72 0.65 7.75
C ILE A 72 9.72 -0.45 8.81
N ILE A 73 8.52 -0.84 9.25
CA ILE A 73 8.29 -1.93 10.18
C ILE A 73 7.70 -3.10 9.38
N ASP A 74 8.56 -4.06 9.04
CA ASP A 74 8.19 -5.23 8.25
C ASP A 74 7.63 -6.33 9.16
N THR A 75 6.32 -6.56 9.15
CA THR A 75 5.65 -7.39 10.17
C THR A 75 5.54 -8.85 9.74
N PRO A 76 5.44 -9.84 10.64
CA PRO A 76 5.12 -11.21 10.25
C PRO A 76 3.83 -11.33 9.41
N GLY A 77 3.88 -12.17 8.36
CA GLY A 77 2.74 -12.43 7.49
C GLY A 77 1.90 -13.64 7.89
N HIS A 78 2.33 -14.42 8.89
CA HIS A 78 1.67 -15.67 9.31
C HIS A 78 0.74 -15.45 10.51
N MET A 79 -0.42 -16.10 10.51
CA MET A 79 -1.44 -15.96 11.57
C MET A 79 -0.92 -16.31 12.98
N ASP A 80 -0.03 -17.31 13.08
CA ASP A 80 0.60 -17.69 14.36
C ASP A 80 1.36 -16.55 15.04
N PHE A 81 1.74 -15.50 14.30
CA PHE A 81 2.45 -14.32 14.82
C PHE A 81 1.55 -13.07 14.88
N ILE A 82 0.22 -13.22 14.85
CA ILE A 82 -0.72 -12.10 14.86
C ILE A 82 -0.53 -11.18 16.08
N ALA A 83 -0.18 -11.73 17.25
CA ALA A 83 0.08 -10.93 18.45
C ALA A 83 1.28 -9.98 18.29
N GLU A 84 2.24 -10.31 17.42
CA GLU A 84 3.35 -9.44 17.08
C GLU A 84 2.92 -8.31 16.14
N VAL A 85 2.13 -8.64 15.12
CA VAL A 85 1.50 -7.66 14.21
C VAL A 85 0.59 -6.70 15.00
N GLU A 86 -0.17 -7.21 15.96
CA GLU A 86 -1.05 -6.40 16.80
C GLU A 86 -0.29 -5.35 17.63
N ARG A 87 0.90 -5.71 18.11
CA ARG A 87 1.76 -4.79 18.88
C ARG A 87 2.32 -3.69 17.99
N THR A 88 2.58 -3.96 16.72
CA THR A 88 3.16 -2.95 15.81
C THR A 88 2.17 -1.85 15.48
N PHE A 89 0.86 -2.12 15.38
CA PHE A 89 -0.13 -1.09 14.99
C PHE A 89 -0.11 0.16 15.87
N LYS A 90 0.17 0.03 17.17
CA LYS A 90 0.19 1.17 18.10
C LYS A 90 1.32 2.17 17.84
N MET A 91 2.28 1.80 17.00
CA MET A 91 3.46 2.59 16.68
C MET A 91 3.42 3.13 15.25
N LEU A 92 2.39 2.80 14.46
CA LEU A 92 2.33 3.16 13.05
C LEU A 92 1.70 4.54 12.87
N ASP A 93 2.36 5.38 12.07
CA ASP A 93 1.79 6.62 11.54
C ASP A 93 0.99 6.34 10.25
N GLY A 94 1.30 5.24 9.56
CA GLY A 94 0.59 4.76 8.39
C GLY A 94 0.94 3.31 8.06
N ALA A 95 0.25 2.73 7.08
CA ALA A 95 0.49 1.36 6.65
C ALA A 95 0.40 1.19 5.12
N VAL A 96 1.16 0.23 4.60
CA VAL A 96 0.96 -0.35 3.27
C VAL A 96 0.40 -1.75 3.46
N LEU A 97 -0.84 -1.97 3.02
CA LEU A 97 -1.46 -3.28 2.98
C LEU A 97 -1.20 -3.92 1.61
N ILE A 98 -0.29 -4.90 1.57
CA ILE A 98 0.05 -5.62 0.36
C ILE A 98 -0.95 -6.76 0.13
N LEU A 99 -1.56 -6.72 -1.05
CA LEU A 99 -2.39 -7.76 -1.60
C LEU A 99 -1.66 -8.44 -2.75
N SER A 100 -1.96 -9.69 -3.00
CA SER A 100 -1.46 -10.34 -4.20
C SER A 100 -2.54 -10.42 -5.26
N ALA A 101 -2.21 -10.00 -6.48
CA ALA A 101 -3.08 -10.06 -7.63
C ALA A 101 -3.50 -11.51 -7.97
N LYS A 102 -2.63 -12.48 -7.65
CA LYS A 102 -2.84 -13.90 -7.99
C LYS A 102 -3.68 -14.63 -6.94
N GLU A 103 -3.39 -14.41 -5.67
CA GLU A 103 -4.02 -15.08 -4.52
C GLU A 103 -5.29 -14.36 -4.06
N GLY A 104 -5.44 -13.07 -4.39
CA GLY A 104 -6.61 -12.27 -4.06
C GLY A 104 -6.74 -11.95 -2.57
N ILE A 105 -7.98 -11.72 -2.11
CA ILE A 105 -8.27 -11.34 -0.72
C ILE A 105 -8.36 -12.59 0.15
N GLN A 106 -7.49 -12.66 1.15
CA GLN A 106 -7.47 -13.74 2.12
C GLN A 106 -8.21 -13.35 3.41
N ALA A 107 -8.56 -14.33 4.25
CA ALA A 107 -9.21 -14.07 5.54
C ALA A 107 -8.34 -13.14 6.42
N GLN A 108 -7.04 -13.36 6.45
CA GLN A 108 -6.08 -12.52 7.17
C GLN A 108 -6.06 -11.08 6.64
N THR A 109 -6.19 -10.89 5.32
CA THR A 109 -6.29 -9.55 4.73
C THR A 109 -7.45 -8.76 5.33
N LYS A 110 -8.63 -9.38 5.45
CA LYS A 110 -9.82 -8.73 6.02
C LYS A 110 -9.60 -8.37 7.49
N LEU A 111 -8.94 -9.25 8.26
CA LEU A 111 -8.61 -9.00 9.66
C LEU A 111 -7.64 -7.81 9.81
N LEU A 112 -6.57 -7.78 9.02
CA LEU A 112 -5.59 -6.69 9.02
C LEU A 112 -6.26 -5.37 8.63
N PHE A 113 -7.03 -5.36 7.53
CA PHE A 113 -7.72 -4.17 7.07
C PHE A 113 -8.75 -3.67 8.10
N SER A 114 -9.60 -4.54 8.65
CA SER A 114 -10.56 -4.16 9.70
C SER A 114 -9.86 -3.57 10.93
N THR A 115 -8.66 -4.05 11.27
CA THR A 115 -7.86 -3.52 12.38
C THR A 115 -7.32 -2.12 12.07
N LEU A 116 -6.78 -1.92 10.86
CA LEU A 116 -6.35 -0.60 10.38
C LEU A 116 -7.48 0.43 10.43
N GLN A 117 -8.68 0.04 9.98
CA GLN A 117 -9.87 0.91 10.03
C GLN A 117 -10.26 1.28 11.46
N LYS A 118 -10.33 0.29 12.36
CA LYS A 118 -10.69 0.51 13.77
C LYS A 118 -9.71 1.42 14.49
N LEU A 119 -8.43 1.32 14.14
CA LEU A 119 -7.36 2.16 14.69
C LEU A 119 -7.18 3.47 13.92
N GLN A 120 -7.95 3.69 12.86
CA GLN A 120 -7.89 4.86 11.99
C GLN A 120 -6.49 5.13 11.44
N ILE A 121 -5.75 4.07 11.10
CA ILE A 121 -4.39 4.17 10.54
C ILE A 121 -4.50 4.45 9.04
N PRO A 122 -3.94 5.56 8.53
CA PRO A 122 -3.87 5.85 7.10
C PRO A 122 -3.23 4.68 6.35
N THR A 123 -3.91 4.19 5.31
CA THR A 123 -3.52 2.94 4.65
C THR A 123 -3.52 3.09 3.13
N ILE A 124 -2.40 2.75 2.52
CA ILE A 124 -2.28 2.51 1.08
C ILE A 124 -2.45 1.00 0.84
N ILE A 125 -3.25 0.62 -0.15
CA ILE A 125 -3.36 -0.77 -0.60
C ILE A 125 -2.44 -0.94 -1.81
N PHE A 126 -1.54 -1.91 -1.77
CA PHE A 126 -0.65 -2.23 -2.89
C PHE A 126 -0.92 -3.62 -3.43
N ILE A 127 -1.41 -3.71 -4.67
CA ILE A 127 -1.64 -4.98 -5.38
C ILE A 127 -0.35 -5.40 -6.06
N ASN A 128 0.35 -6.35 -5.43
CA ASN A 128 1.59 -6.95 -5.92
C ASN A 128 1.32 -8.14 -6.84
N LYS A 129 2.36 -8.64 -7.52
CA LYS A 129 2.34 -9.81 -8.41
C LYS A 129 1.42 -9.69 -9.63
N ILE A 130 1.25 -8.47 -10.17
CA ILE A 130 0.45 -8.24 -11.39
C ILE A 130 1.01 -8.97 -12.62
N ASP A 131 2.27 -9.42 -12.57
CA ASP A 131 2.96 -10.18 -13.61
C ASP A 131 2.50 -11.65 -13.74
N ARG A 132 1.73 -12.16 -12.77
CA ARG A 132 1.42 -13.59 -12.71
C ARG A 132 0.39 -13.99 -13.76
N ALA A 133 0.62 -15.15 -14.38
CA ALA A 133 -0.32 -15.73 -15.33
C ALA A 133 -1.70 -16.00 -14.67
N GLY A 134 -2.76 -15.62 -15.37
CA GLY A 134 -4.14 -15.81 -14.93
C GLY A 134 -4.60 -14.82 -13.84
N VAL A 135 -3.88 -13.72 -13.63
CA VAL A 135 -4.37 -12.58 -12.85
C VAL A 135 -5.57 -11.96 -13.55
N ASN A 136 -6.64 -11.70 -12.79
CA ASN A 136 -7.82 -10.98 -13.24
C ASN A 136 -8.06 -9.80 -12.28
N LEU A 137 -7.57 -8.62 -12.67
CA LEU A 137 -7.63 -7.42 -11.84
C LEU A 137 -9.06 -6.92 -11.66
N GLU A 138 -9.90 -6.94 -12.70
CA GLU A 138 -11.30 -6.51 -12.61
C GLU A 138 -12.07 -7.29 -11.54
N ARG A 139 -11.89 -8.62 -11.49
CA ARG A 139 -12.47 -9.43 -10.43
C ARG A 139 -11.92 -9.05 -9.05
N LEU A 140 -10.61 -8.85 -8.95
CA LEU A 140 -9.98 -8.45 -7.68
C LEU A 140 -10.49 -7.08 -7.21
N TYR A 141 -10.74 -6.13 -8.12
CA TYR A 141 -11.29 -4.82 -7.78
C TYR A 141 -12.70 -4.95 -7.18
N MET A 142 -13.55 -5.78 -7.78
CA MET A 142 -14.87 -6.09 -7.22
C MET A 142 -14.75 -6.77 -5.84
N ASP A 143 -13.81 -7.69 -5.69
CA ASP A 143 -13.56 -8.36 -4.42
C ASP A 143 -13.08 -7.35 -3.35
N ILE A 144 -12.20 -6.40 -3.69
CA ILE A 144 -11.73 -5.33 -2.78
C ILE A 144 -12.90 -4.47 -2.33
N LYS A 145 -13.72 -4.00 -3.27
CA LYS A 145 -14.90 -3.19 -2.94
C LYS A 145 -15.89 -3.92 -2.04
N THR A 146 -16.08 -5.21 -2.30
CA THR A 146 -17.06 -6.03 -1.56
C THR A 146 -16.55 -6.42 -0.17
N ASN A 147 -15.27 -6.73 -0.04
CA ASN A 147 -14.73 -7.37 1.16
C ASN A 147 -13.88 -6.45 2.05
N LEU A 148 -13.37 -5.34 1.52
CA LEU A 148 -12.55 -4.38 2.26
C LEU A 148 -13.32 -3.07 2.45
N SER A 149 -13.49 -2.27 1.39
CA SER A 149 -14.23 -1.00 1.47
C SER A 149 -14.70 -0.52 0.10
N GLN A 150 -15.85 0.15 0.04
CA GLN A 150 -16.27 0.91 -1.14
C GLN A 150 -15.44 2.19 -1.35
N ASP A 151 -14.80 2.68 -0.28
CA ASP A 151 -14.05 3.95 -0.26
C ASP A 151 -12.61 3.78 -0.75
N VAL A 152 -12.44 3.02 -1.83
CA VAL A 152 -11.14 2.74 -2.47
C VAL A 152 -10.99 3.51 -3.76
N LEU A 153 -9.81 4.07 -4.01
CA LEU A 153 -9.48 4.80 -5.24
C LEU A 153 -8.34 4.11 -5.97
N PHE A 154 -8.58 3.61 -7.19
CA PHE A 154 -7.55 2.97 -7.99
C PHE A 154 -6.69 4.04 -8.66
N MET A 155 -5.53 4.32 -8.08
CA MET A 155 -4.67 5.44 -8.50
C MET A 155 -3.94 5.16 -9.81
N GLN A 156 -3.92 3.90 -10.26
CA GLN A 156 -3.23 3.44 -11.45
C GLN A 156 -4.10 2.47 -12.26
N THR A 157 -3.85 2.43 -13.57
CA THR A 157 -4.29 1.35 -14.46
C THR A 157 -3.10 0.47 -14.84
N VAL A 158 -3.36 -0.80 -15.18
CA VAL A 158 -2.36 -1.77 -15.61
C VAL A 158 -2.57 -2.12 -17.07
N VAL A 159 -1.56 -1.89 -17.91
CA VAL A 159 -1.58 -2.23 -19.34
C VAL A 159 -0.29 -2.96 -19.68
N ASP A 160 -0.41 -4.17 -20.23
CA ASP A 160 0.71 -5.03 -20.62
C ASP A 160 1.77 -5.20 -19.53
N GLY A 161 1.31 -5.34 -18.28
CA GLY A 161 2.17 -5.51 -17.10
C GLY A 161 2.84 -4.24 -16.61
N SER A 162 2.62 -3.09 -17.24
CA SER A 162 3.09 -1.78 -16.81
C SER A 162 1.98 -1.00 -16.10
N VAL A 163 2.35 -0.09 -15.19
CA VAL A 163 1.41 0.75 -14.45
C VAL A 163 1.41 2.18 -14.96
N TYR A 164 0.23 2.80 -15.01
CA TYR A 164 0.07 4.18 -15.44
C TYR A 164 -0.83 4.94 -14.46
N PRO A 165 -0.43 6.12 -13.96
CA PRO A 165 -1.26 6.89 -13.06
C PRO A 165 -2.53 7.36 -13.77
N VAL A 166 -3.67 7.22 -13.08
CA VAL A 166 -4.97 7.73 -13.56
C VAL A 166 -5.47 8.91 -12.72
N CYS A 167 -4.77 9.24 -11.63
CA CYS A 167 -4.98 10.44 -10.82
C CYS A 167 -3.65 10.98 -10.30
N SER A 168 -3.55 12.30 -10.32
CA SER A 168 -2.41 13.08 -9.83
C SER A 168 -2.87 14.46 -9.38
N GLN A 169 -1.96 15.24 -8.80
CA GLN A 169 -2.24 16.63 -8.42
C GLN A 169 -2.70 17.51 -9.60
N THR A 170 -2.35 17.16 -10.84
CA THR A 170 -2.69 17.93 -12.05
C THR A 170 -3.84 17.32 -12.86
N TYR A 171 -4.30 16.13 -12.52
CA TYR A 171 -5.35 15.43 -13.26
C TYR A 171 -6.13 14.49 -12.35
N ILE A 172 -7.45 14.66 -12.29
CA ILE A 172 -8.36 13.79 -11.54
C ILE A 172 -9.42 13.25 -12.49
N LYS A 173 -9.60 11.93 -12.51
CA LYS A 173 -10.62 11.27 -13.32
C LYS A 173 -12.02 11.69 -12.84
N GLU A 174 -12.96 11.90 -13.76
CA GLU A 174 -14.31 12.43 -13.42
C GLU A 174 -15.02 11.61 -12.34
N GLU A 175 -14.96 10.28 -12.41
CA GLU A 175 -15.54 9.39 -11.39
C GLU A 175 -14.99 9.63 -9.97
N TYR A 176 -13.76 10.15 -9.84
CA TYR A 176 -13.17 10.45 -8.54
C TYR A 176 -13.51 11.85 -8.07
N LYS A 177 -13.85 12.79 -8.96
CA LYS A 177 -14.42 14.08 -8.55
C LYS A 177 -15.77 13.85 -7.87
N GLU A 178 -16.65 13.07 -8.50
CA GLU A 178 -17.94 12.68 -7.91
C GLU A 178 -17.75 11.96 -6.58
N PHE A 179 -16.78 11.04 -6.50
CA PHE A 179 -16.44 10.35 -5.27
C PHE A 179 -16.04 11.33 -4.16
N VAL A 180 -15.17 12.30 -4.45
CA VAL A 180 -14.73 13.30 -3.45
C VAL A 180 -15.89 14.19 -3.01
N CYS A 181 -16.76 14.62 -3.93
CA CYS A 181 -17.97 15.37 -3.58
C CYS A 181 -18.86 14.58 -2.61
N ASN A 182 -18.95 13.25 -2.74
CA ASN A 182 -19.72 12.43 -1.80
C ASN A 182 -19.08 12.28 -0.40
N HIS A 183 -17.84 12.73 -0.22
CA HIS A 183 -17.07 12.55 1.02
C HIS A 183 -16.67 13.86 1.71
N ASP A 184 -16.84 14.99 1.03
CA ASP A 184 -16.42 16.31 1.50
C ASP A 184 -17.45 17.38 1.14
N ASP A 185 -18.12 17.91 2.17
CA ASP A 185 -19.22 18.86 2.01
C ASP A 185 -18.77 20.17 1.35
N ASP A 186 -17.54 20.64 1.62
CA ASP A 186 -17.00 21.87 1.04
C ASP A 186 -16.78 21.72 -0.48
N ILE A 187 -16.24 20.58 -0.91
CA ILE A 187 -16.10 20.26 -2.34
C ILE A 187 -17.48 20.09 -2.99
N LEU A 188 -18.43 19.43 -2.33
CA LEU A 188 -19.80 19.26 -2.83
C LEU A 188 -20.50 20.60 -3.04
N GLU A 189 -20.44 21.50 -2.07
CA GLU A 189 -21.05 22.84 -2.15
C GLU A 189 -20.47 23.63 -3.32
N ARG A 190 -19.15 23.64 -3.48
CA ARG A 190 -18.47 24.29 -4.62
C ARG A 190 -18.89 23.68 -5.95
N TYR A 191 -19.03 22.34 -6.01
CA TYR A 191 -19.42 21.62 -7.21
C TYR A 191 -20.85 21.95 -7.63
N LEU A 192 -21.79 21.96 -6.67
CA LEU A 192 -23.20 22.32 -6.91
C LEU A 192 -23.40 23.79 -7.30
N ALA A 193 -22.48 24.66 -6.87
CA ALA A 193 -22.47 26.07 -7.22
C ALA A 193 -21.82 26.38 -8.57
N ASP A 194 -21.44 25.36 -9.36
CA ASP A 194 -20.66 25.48 -10.60
C ASP A 194 -19.39 26.33 -10.42
N SER A 195 -18.80 26.29 -9.23
CA SER A 195 -17.55 26.99 -8.93
C SER A 195 -16.36 26.26 -9.54
N GLU A 196 -15.31 26.99 -9.90
CA GLU A 196 -14.09 26.36 -10.40
C GLU A 196 -13.40 25.57 -9.27
N ILE A 197 -13.19 24.28 -9.50
CA ILE A 197 -12.46 23.38 -8.60
C ILE A 197 -11.29 22.79 -9.38
N SER A 198 -10.08 23.11 -8.93
CA SER A 198 -8.87 22.65 -9.58
C SER A 198 -8.60 21.17 -9.29
N PRO A 199 -7.87 20.43 -10.14
CA PRO A 199 -7.39 19.08 -9.81
C PRO A 199 -6.63 19.02 -8.47
N ALA A 200 -5.92 20.09 -8.11
CA ALA A 200 -5.19 20.19 -6.85
C ALA A 200 -6.12 20.27 -5.63
N ASP A 201 -7.28 20.91 -5.74
CA ASP A 201 -8.29 20.94 -4.67
C ASP A 201 -8.76 19.52 -4.35
N TYR A 202 -9.19 18.78 -5.38
CA TYR A 202 -9.61 17.39 -5.24
C TYR A 202 -8.48 16.50 -4.68
N TRP A 203 -7.26 16.66 -5.19
CA TRP A 203 -6.08 15.92 -4.72
C TRP A 203 -5.80 16.15 -3.23
N ASN A 204 -5.85 17.40 -2.78
CA ASN A 204 -5.65 17.75 -1.38
C ASN A 204 -6.77 17.18 -0.49
N THR A 205 -8.01 17.18 -0.96
CA THR A 205 -9.13 16.54 -0.25
C THR A 205 -8.94 15.03 -0.16
N ILE A 206 -8.50 14.36 -1.24
CA ILE A 206 -8.16 12.93 -1.20
C ILE A 206 -7.10 12.68 -0.13
N ILE A 207 -5.99 13.43 -0.11
CA ILE A 207 -4.95 13.29 0.92
C ILE A 207 -5.54 13.46 2.33
N ALA A 208 -6.40 14.46 2.54
CA ALA A 208 -7.04 14.71 3.83
C ALA A 208 -7.97 13.54 4.26
N LEU A 209 -8.64 12.90 3.31
CA LEU A 209 -9.48 11.73 3.56
C LEU A 209 -8.65 10.48 3.86
N VAL A 210 -7.52 10.29 3.16
CA VAL A 210 -6.56 9.19 3.44
C VAL A 210 -5.95 9.35 4.83
N ALA A 211 -5.53 10.56 5.20
CA ALA A 211 -4.98 10.86 6.52
C ALA A 211 -5.98 10.61 7.67
N LYS A 212 -7.28 10.62 7.37
CA LYS A 212 -8.37 10.29 8.32
C LYS A 212 -8.82 8.84 8.23
N ALA A 213 -8.12 8.01 7.44
CA ALA A 213 -8.47 6.63 7.12
C ALA A 213 -9.93 6.47 6.62
N LYS A 214 -10.44 7.46 5.88
CA LYS A 214 -11.77 7.43 5.24
C LYS A 214 -11.73 6.95 3.80
N VAL A 215 -10.59 7.11 3.13
CA VAL A 215 -10.37 6.72 1.74
C VAL A 215 -9.06 5.96 1.66
N TYR A 216 -8.99 4.94 0.79
CA TYR A 216 -7.82 4.06 0.67
C TYR A 216 -7.34 4.04 -0.79
N PRO A 217 -6.19 4.67 -1.09
CA PRO A 217 -5.62 4.63 -2.43
C PRO A 217 -5.09 3.22 -2.72
N VAL A 218 -5.32 2.76 -3.94
CA VAL A 218 -4.90 1.45 -4.44
C VAL A 218 -3.87 1.67 -5.54
N LEU A 219 -2.68 1.14 -5.30
CA LEU A 219 -1.56 1.09 -6.24
C LEU A 219 -1.32 -0.36 -6.70
N HIS A 220 -0.59 -0.52 -7.79
CA HIS A 220 -0.29 -1.79 -8.42
C HIS A 220 1.20 -1.93 -8.66
N GLY A 221 1.68 -3.17 -8.69
CA GLY A 221 3.04 -3.42 -9.10
C GLY A 221 3.46 -4.87 -9.08
N SER A 222 4.74 -5.07 -9.35
CA SER A 222 5.43 -6.34 -9.22
C SER A 222 6.80 -6.09 -8.60
N ALA A 223 6.96 -6.50 -7.35
CA ALA A 223 8.25 -6.48 -6.69
C ALA A 223 9.30 -7.37 -7.40
N MET A 224 8.86 -8.40 -8.14
CA MET A 224 9.78 -9.25 -8.90
C MET A 224 10.41 -8.52 -10.08
N PHE A 225 9.66 -7.62 -10.73
CA PHE A 225 10.09 -6.89 -11.91
C PHE A 225 10.34 -5.40 -11.64
N ASN A 226 10.33 -4.99 -10.37
CA ASN A 226 10.47 -3.60 -9.93
C ASN A 226 9.49 -2.63 -10.61
N ILE A 227 8.23 -3.06 -10.74
CA ILE A 227 7.15 -2.27 -11.35
C ILE A 227 6.30 -1.68 -10.22
N GLY A 228 5.99 -0.38 -10.28
CA GLY A 228 5.11 0.28 -9.30
C GLY A 228 5.77 0.64 -7.96
N ILE A 229 7.07 0.35 -7.79
CA ILE A 229 7.80 0.58 -6.52
C ILE A 229 8.10 2.06 -6.30
N ASN A 230 8.50 2.78 -7.35
CA ASN A 230 8.76 4.22 -7.22
C ASN A 230 7.46 4.98 -6.97
N GLU A 231 6.38 4.59 -7.65
CA GLU A 231 5.05 5.15 -7.42
C GLU A 231 4.56 4.88 -5.99
N LEU A 232 4.91 3.73 -5.40
CA LEU A 232 4.64 3.44 -3.99
C LEU A 232 5.53 4.25 -3.03
N LEU A 233 6.77 4.57 -3.41
CA LEU A 233 7.65 5.45 -2.61
C LEU A 233 7.18 6.90 -2.63
N ASP A 234 6.66 7.37 -3.76
CA ASP A 234 6.20 8.74 -3.95
C ASP A 234 4.84 9.02 -3.32
N ALA A 235 3.98 8.00 -3.19
CA ALA A 235 2.64 8.08 -2.61
C ALA A 235 2.64 8.17 -1.08
#